data_AF-A0ABC9GQK1-F1
#
_entry.id   AF-A0ABC9GQK1-F1
#
_cell.length_a   1.000
_cell.length_b   1.000
_cell.length_c   1.000
_cell.angle_alpha   90.00
_cell.angle_beta   90.00
_cell.angle_gamma   90.00
#
_symmetry.space_group_name_H-M   'P 1'
#
loop_
_entity.id
_entity.type
_entity.pdbx_description
1 polymer ?
#
loop_
_entity_poly.entity_id
_entity_poly.type
_entity_poly.pdbx_seq_one_letter_code
_entity_poly.pdbx_strand_id
1 'polypeptide(L)'
;MAPSALLALLVALAFVSALQQPSAEAIRIPPMVACTPGLPKFIPCYEPKPLRGPPAECWTPLSKLAPCAGFLTASDSSVSSACCDGFKYMVDYAAICFCHYSNGDIGKIVPGTLNSTRLFGLSGACGSVVRLEAFTDCDSKFDYVPPMTPPSPPPSLPPAA
;
A
#
# COMPACT_ATOMS: atom_id res chain seq x y z
N MET A 1 -31.91 -39.90 -16.94
CA MET A 1 -32.01 -38.49 -16.51
C MET A 1 -30.60 -37.89 -16.46
N ALA A 2 -30.23 -37.05 -17.42
CA ALA A 2 -28.93 -36.34 -17.47
C ALA A 2 -28.86 -35.07 -18.35
N PRO A 3 -29.75 -34.81 -19.35
CA PRO A 3 -29.52 -33.70 -20.27
C PRO A 3 -29.86 -32.32 -19.65
N SER A 4 -30.76 -32.27 -18.66
CA SER A 4 -31.24 -31.02 -18.07
C SER A 4 -30.23 -30.33 -17.16
N ALA A 5 -29.35 -31.09 -16.49
CA ALA A 5 -28.33 -30.53 -15.60
C ALA A 5 -27.19 -29.87 -16.40
N LEU A 6 -26.83 -30.46 -17.55
CA LEU A 6 -25.84 -29.90 -18.46
C LEU A 6 -26.35 -28.60 -19.13
N LEU A 7 -27.62 -28.57 -19.55
CA LEU A 7 -28.23 -27.33 -20.06
C LEU A 7 -28.27 -26.24 -18.97
N ALA A 8 -28.61 -26.59 -17.72
CA ALA A 8 -28.64 -25.63 -16.63
C ALA A 8 -27.24 -25.04 -16.33
N LEU A 9 -26.19 -25.87 -16.38
CA LEU A 9 -24.81 -25.41 -16.19
C LEU A 9 -24.34 -24.50 -17.34
N LEU A 10 -24.68 -24.83 -18.58
CA LEU A 10 -24.33 -24.01 -19.75
C LEU A 10 -25.02 -22.65 -19.73
N VAL A 11 -26.30 -22.60 -19.31
CA VAL A 11 -27.03 -21.33 -19.15
C VAL A 11 -26.44 -20.51 -17.99
N ALA A 12 -26.08 -21.14 -16.87
CA ALA A 12 -25.45 -20.46 -15.75
C ALA A 12 -24.08 -19.84 -16.13
N LEU A 13 -23.23 -20.58 -16.84
CA LEU A 13 -21.94 -20.07 -17.31
C LEU A 13 -22.10 -18.89 -18.28
N ALA A 14 -23.08 -18.94 -19.19
CA ALA A 14 -23.37 -17.84 -20.11
C ALA A 14 -23.86 -16.57 -19.40
N PHE A 15 -24.67 -16.70 -18.34
CA PHE A 15 -25.13 -15.57 -17.54
C PHE A 15 -24.00 -14.91 -16.71
N VAL A 16 -23.06 -15.70 -16.20
CA VAL A 16 -21.90 -15.17 -15.45
C VAL A 16 -20.97 -14.37 -16.39
N SER A 17 -20.81 -14.80 -17.64
CA SER A 17 -20.04 -14.06 -18.64
C SER A 17 -20.70 -12.75 -19.09
N ALA A 18 -22.03 -12.64 -19.04
CA ALA A 18 -22.77 -11.43 -19.41
C ALA A 18 -22.77 -10.35 -18.32
N LEU A 19 -22.68 -10.74 -17.03
CA LEU A 19 -22.53 -9.79 -15.91
C LEU A 19 -21.09 -9.34 -15.68
N GLN A 20 -20.12 -10.10 -16.18
CA GLN A 20 -18.69 -9.72 -16.18
C GLN A 20 -18.31 -8.94 -17.45
N GLN A 21 -19.23 -8.24 -18.10
CA GLN A 21 -18.83 -7.15 -18.97
C GLN A 21 -18.32 -6.03 -18.06
N PRO A 22 -17.00 -5.75 -17.99
CA PRO A 22 -16.58 -4.42 -17.62
C PRO A 22 -17.22 -3.53 -18.68
N SER A 23 -18.30 -2.85 -18.31
CA SER A 23 -18.71 -1.66 -19.01
C SER A 23 -17.51 -0.74 -18.97
N ALA A 24 -16.64 -0.84 -19.96
CA ALA A 24 -15.90 0.29 -20.48
C ALA A 24 -16.92 1.23 -21.13
N GLU A 25 -17.91 1.64 -20.33
CA GLU A 25 -18.53 2.92 -20.48
C GLU A 25 -17.38 3.88 -20.24
N ALA A 26 -16.79 4.30 -21.35
CA ALA A 26 -15.89 5.41 -21.42
C ALA A 26 -16.65 6.61 -20.87
N ILE A 27 -16.64 6.75 -19.54
CA ILE A 27 -16.72 8.05 -18.90
C ILE A 27 -15.68 8.85 -19.68
N ARG A 28 -16.14 9.83 -20.47
CA ARG A 28 -15.27 10.85 -21.05
C ARG A 28 -14.74 11.67 -19.89
N ILE A 29 -13.87 11.07 -19.08
CA ILE A 29 -12.98 11.81 -18.20
C ILE A 29 -12.14 12.62 -19.19
N PRO A 30 -12.22 13.96 -19.18
CA PRO A 30 -11.31 14.76 -19.99
C PRO A 30 -9.90 14.27 -19.65
N PRO A 31 -9.01 14.05 -20.64
CA PRO A 31 -7.67 13.56 -20.38
C PRO A 31 -6.99 14.52 -19.42
N MET A 32 -6.91 14.16 -18.14
CA MET A 32 -6.24 14.98 -17.14
C MET A 32 -4.75 14.81 -17.39
N VAL A 33 -4.16 15.84 -17.98
CA VAL A 33 -2.74 15.83 -18.34
C VAL A 33 -1.94 16.26 -17.11
N ALA A 34 -0.72 15.74 -16.93
CA ALA A 34 0.19 16.28 -15.93
C ALA A 34 0.51 17.75 -16.27
N CYS A 35 0.49 18.65 -15.28
CA CYS A 35 0.84 20.05 -15.51
C CYS A 35 2.32 20.18 -15.91
N THR A 36 2.60 20.33 -17.21
CA THR A 36 3.92 20.73 -17.72
C THR A 36 4.05 22.25 -17.75
N PRO A 37 5.21 22.83 -17.37
CA PRO A 37 5.45 24.27 -17.53
C PRO A 37 5.26 24.69 -18.99
N GLY A 38 4.30 25.57 -19.26
CA GLY A 38 3.98 26.07 -20.60
C GLY A 38 2.61 25.68 -21.16
N LEU A 39 1.83 24.83 -20.48
CA LEU A 39 0.48 24.46 -20.93
C LEU A 39 -0.54 25.59 -20.62
N PRO A 40 -1.45 25.93 -21.55
CA PRO A 40 -2.49 26.94 -21.32
C PRO A 40 -3.41 26.53 -20.15
N LYS A 41 -3.69 27.48 -19.23
CA LYS A 41 -4.47 27.29 -17.99
C LYS A 41 -5.92 26.78 -18.16
N PHE A 42 -6.38 26.64 -19.40
CA PHE A 42 -7.74 26.17 -19.72
C PHE A 42 -7.87 24.64 -19.72
N ILE A 43 -6.75 23.90 -19.62
CA ILE A 43 -6.76 22.44 -19.52
C ILE A 43 -6.73 22.07 -18.03
N PRO A 44 -7.74 21.36 -17.51
CA PRO A 44 -7.66 20.75 -16.18
C PRO A 44 -6.45 19.81 -16.14
N CYS A 45 -5.43 20.20 -15.40
CA CYS A 45 -4.24 19.40 -15.18
C CYS A 45 -4.13 19.06 -13.69
N TYR A 46 -3.67 17.85 -13.40
CA TYR A 46 -3.34 17.49 -12.03
C TYR A 46 -1.84 17.76 -11.84
N GLU A 47 -1.49 18.34 -10.70
CA GLU A 47 -0.09 18.46 -10.30
C GLU A 47 0.37 17.08 -9.82
N PRO A 48 1.27 16.39 -10.54
CA PRO A 48 1.80 15.14 -10.06
C PRO A 48 2.53 15.41 -8.74
N LYS A 49 2.07 14.77 -7.65
CA LYS A 49 2.88 14.69 -6.43
C LYS A 49 4.29 14.27 -6.90
N PRO A 50 5.36 15.00 -6.52
CA PRO A 50 6.71 14.64 -6.93
C PRO A 50 6.91 13.15 -6.65
N LEU A 51 7.25 12.39 -7.70
CA LEU A 51 7.70 11.01 -7.57
C LEU A 51 9.01 11.06 -6.80
N ARG A 52 8.91 11.12 -5.47
CA ARG A 52 10.05 10.90 -4.59
C ARG A 52 10.49 9.47 -4.90
N GLY A 53 11.75 9.31 -5.29
CA GLY A 53 12.32 7.98 -5.54
C GLY A 53 12.12 7.06 -4.32
N PRO A 54 12.26 5.74 -4.50
CA PRO A 54 12.11 4.80 -3.41
C PRO A 54 13.01 5.21 -2.23
N PRO A 55 12.57 4.98 -0.98
CA PRO A 55 13.37 5.32 0.19
C PRO A 55 14.69 4.53 0.16
N ALA A 56 15.76 5.11 0.71
CA ALA A 56 17.07 4.46 0.77
C ALA A 56 17.08 3.20 1.67
N GLU A 57 16.21 3.18 2.67
CA GLU A 57 15.99 2.06 3.59
C GLU A 57 14.54 2.08 4.11
N CYS A 58 14.07 0.94 4.59
CA CYS A 58 12.67 0.75 4.98
C CYS A 58 12.41 0.80 6.49
N TRP A 59 13.43 0.74 7.34
CA TRP A 59 13.31 0.88 8.79
C TRP A 59 12.74 2.24 9.21
N THR A 60 13.32 3.37 8.79
CA THR A 60 12.83 4.70 9.19
C THR A 60 11.39 4.96 8.77
N PRO A 61 10.96 4.73 7.50
CA PRO A 61 9.56 4.93 7.14
C PRO A 61 8.64 3.97 7.90
N LEU A 62 8.99 2.68 8.04
CA LEU A 62 8.16 1.74 8.79
C LEU A 62 8.06 2.08 10.28
N SER A 63 9.08 2.69 10.88
CA SER A 63 9.06 3.12 12.28
C SER A 63 7.97 4.17 12.57
N LYS A 64 7.44 4.83 11.53
CA LYS A 64 6.25 5.69 11.65
C LYS A 64 5.00 4.92 12.09
N LEU A 65 4.98 3.60 11.96
CA LEU A 65 3.91 2.73 12.47
C LEU A 65 4.09 2.35 13.95
N ALA A 66 5.13 2.83 14.65
CA ALA A 66 5.28 2.57 16.08
C ALA A 66 4.03 2.92 16.92
N PRO A 67 3.30 4.03 16.66
CA PRO A 67 2.04 4.33 17.36
C PRO A 67 0.90 3.35 17.06
N CYS A 68 1.04 2.49 16.04
CA CYS A 68 0.09 1.43 15.71
C CYS A 68 0.38 0.12 16.44
N ALA A 69 1.48 0.01 17.20
CA ALA A 69 1.97 -1.25 17.75
C ALA A 69 0.89 -2.04 18.50
N GLY A 70 0.15 -1.42 19.41
CA GLY A 70 -0.91 -2.09 20.16
C GLY A 70 -2.02 -2.65 19.27
N PHE A 71 -2.45 -1.93 18.24
CA PHE A 71 -3.43 -2.43 17.28
C PHE A 71 -2.86 -3.58 16.44
N LEU A 72 -1.62 -3.41 15.96
CA LEU A 72 -0.91 -4.37 15.12
C LEU A 72 -0.57 -5.68 15.86
N THR A 73 -0.40 -5.65 17.18
CA THR A 73 -0.22 -6.85 18.02
C THR A 73 -1.53 -7.36 18.63
N ALA A 74 -2.67 -6.76 18.25
CA ALA A 74 -3.99 -7.04 18.80
C ALA A 74 -4.12 -6.83 20.33
N SER A 75 -3.25 -6.01 20.91
CA SER A 75 -3.32 -5.55 22.30
C SER A 75 -4.39 -4.46 22.47
N ASP A 76 -4.57 -3.62 21.45
CA ASP A 76 -5.55 -2.53 21.42
C ASP A 76 -6.57 -2.73 20.29
N SER A 77 -7.82 -2.31 20.53
CA SER A 77 -8.88 -2.38 19.53
C SER A 77 -8.99 -1.15 18.63
N SER A 78 -8.40 -0.02 19.04
CA SER A 78 -8.48 1.27 18.36
C SER A 78 -7.11 1.73 17.84
N VAL A 79 -7.13 2.55 16.79
CA VAL A 79 -5.95 3.23 16.26
C VAL A 79 -5.94 4.70 16.72
N SER A 80 -4.75 5.22 17.05
CA SER A 80 -4.56 6.64 17.33
C SER A 80 -4.48 7.45 16.02
N SER A 81 -4.72 8.76 16.08
CA SER A 81 -4.50 9.64 14.92
C SER A 81 -3.05 9.57 14.41
N ALA A 82 -2.07 9.56 15.33
CA ALA A 82 -0.66 9.40 15.00
C ALA A 82 -0.34 8.09 14.27
N CYS A 83 -1.05 6.99 14.61
CA CYS A 83 -0.95 5.74 13.87
C CYS A 83 -1.42 5.92 12.42
N CYS A 84 -2.58 6.57 12.23
CA CYS A 84 -3.11 6.80 10.88
C CYS A 84 -2.27 7.77 10.05
N ASP A 85 -1.67 8.78 10.66
CA ASP A 85 -0.73 9.67 9.98
C ASP A 85 0.52 8.92 9.51
N GLY A 86 1.08 8.05 10.36
CA GLY A 86 2.19 7.17 10.01
C GLY A 86 1.84 6.19 8.90
N PHE A 87 0.64 5.60 8.96
CA PHE A 87 0.15 4.69 7.92
C PHE A 87 -0.05 5.42 6.59
N LYS A 88 -0.69 6.59 6.59
CA LYS A 88 -0.84 7.41 5.39
C LYS A 88 0.50 7.79 4.77
N TYR A 89 1.50 8.10 5.59
CA TYR A 89 2.86 8.36 5.11
C TYR A 89 3.44 7.14 4.37
N MET A 90 3.26 5.93 4.91
CA MET A 90 3.70 4.69 4.25
C MET A 90 3.02 4.50 2.89
N VAL A 91 1.69 4.67 2.82
CA VAL A 91 0.94 4.56 1.57
C VAL A 91 1.45 5.55 0.53
N ASP A 92 1.64 6.80 0.94
CA ASP A 92 1.95 7.91 0.03
C ASP A 92 3.41 7.93 -0.44
N TYR A 93 4.36 7.44 0.38
CA TYR A 93 5.79 7.69 0.17
C TYR A 93 6.70 6.47 0.32
N ALA A 94 6.23 5.36 0.90
CA ALA A 94 7.07 4.21 1.20
C ALA A 94 6.34 2.87 0.99
N ALA A 95 5.41 2.81 0.02
CA ALA A 95 4.60 1.61 -0.23
C ALA A 95 5.44 0.37 -0.55
N ILE A 96 6.59 0.55 -1.22
CA ILE A 96 7.57 -0.51 -1.48
C ILE A 96 8.04 -1.24 -0.21
N CYS A 97 8.08 -0.56 0.93
CA CYS A 97 8.52 -1.15 2.18
C CYS A 97 7.50 -2.13 2.78
N PHE A 98 6.25 -2.16 2.28
CA PHE A 98 5.31 -3.22 2.64
C PHE A 98 5.70 -4.59 2.09
N CYS A 99 6.63 -4.66 1.12
CA CYS A 99 7.22 -5.92 0.66
C CYS A 99 7.99 -6.69 1.71
N HIS A 100 8.39 -6.04 2.80
CA HIS A 100 8.91 -6.75 3.95
C HIS A 100 7.89 -7.70 4.61
N TYR A 101 6.59 -7.56 4.26
CA TYR A 101 5.56 -8.50 4.65
C TYR A 101 5.77 -9.88 4.03
N SER A 102 5.90 -9.94 2.69
CA SER A 102 6.16 -11.20 1.98
C SER A 102 7.55 -11.76 2.28
N ASN A 103 8.53 -10.89 2.55
CA ASN A 103 9.87 -11.31 3.01
C ASN A 103 9.88 -11.83 4.46
N GLY A 104 8.78 -11.65 5.20
CA GLY A 104 8.60 -12.21 6.54
C GLY A 104 9.27 -11.42 7.66
N ASP A 105 9.79 -10.22 7.40
CA ASP A 105 10.54 -9.44 8.39
C ASP A 105 9.86 -8.12 8.81
N ILE A 106 8.73 -7.75 8.21
CA ILE A 106 7.96 -6.53 8.59
C ILE A 106 7.55 -6.50 10.07
N GLY A 107 7.44 -7.67 10.72
CA GLY A 107 7.11 -7.76 12.14
C GLY A 107 8.17 -7.15 13.08
N LYS A 108 9.39 -6.90 12.60
CA LYS A 108 10.47 -6.28 13.40
C LYS A 108 10.16 -4.84 13.85
N ILE A 109 9.12 -4.22 13.29
CA ILE A 109 8.73 -2.83 13.57
C ILE A 109 7.87 -2.71 14.83
N VAL A 110 7.35 -3.83 15.33
CA VAL A 110 6.51 -3.89 16.53
C VAL A 110 7.20 -4.72 17.63
N PRO A 111 6.95 -4.44 18.91
CA PRO A 111 7.57 -5.16 20.02
C PRO A 111 7.01 -6.57 20.25
N GLY A 112 5.98 -7.01 19.50
CA GLY A 112 5.31 -8.30 19.69
C GLY A 112 5.01 -9.01 18.38
N THR A 113 4.24 -10.09 18.44
CA THR A 113 3.84 -10.81 17.22
C THR A 113 2.88 -9.97 16.39
N LEU A 114 3.30 -9.66 15.17
CA LEU A 114 2.48 -8.93 14.22
C LEU A 114 1.25 -9.76 13.82
N ASN A 115 0.06 -9.18 13.99
CA ASN A 115 -1.18 -9.74 13.50
C ASN A 115 -1.44 -9.26 12.06
N SER A 116 -1.29 -10.16 11.09
CA SER A 116 -1.48 -9.84 9.65
C SER A 116 -2.87 -9.27 9.35
N THR A 117 -3.92 -9.82 9.96
CA THR A 117 -5.29 -9.31 9.77
C THR A 117 -5.44 -7.87 10.23
N ARG A 118 -4.77 -7.50 11.34
CA ARG A 118 -4.73 -6.11 11.82
C ARG A 118 -3.90 -5.22 10.92
N LEU A 119 -2.77 -5.69 10.38
CA LEU A 119 -1.97 -4.94 9.42
C LEU A 119 -2.80 -4.53 8.19
N PHE A 120 -3.51 -5.47 7.57
CA PHE A 120 -4.41 -5.17 6.45
C PHE A 120 -5.62 -4.32 6.88
N GLY A 121 -6.11 -4.53 8.12
CA GLY A 121 -7.19 -3.77 8.71
C GLY A 121 -6.91 -2.28 8.93
N LEU A 122 -5.63 -1.85 8.93
CA LEU A 122 -5.28 -0.42 9.04
C LEU A 122 -5.93 0.42 7.94
N SER A 123 -6.12 -0.14 6.74
CA SER A 123 -6.79 0.60 5.66
C SER A 123 -8.21 0.99 6.01
N GLY A 124 -8.98 0.09 6.61
CA GLY A 124 -10.33 0.40 7.10
C GLY A 124 -10.32 1.31 8.32
N ALA A 125 -9.41 1.06 9.27
CA ALA A 125 -9.32 1.83 10.51
C ALA A 125 -8.90 3.29 10.30
N CYS A 126 -8.05 3.54 9.29
CA CYS A 126 -7.49 4.86 9.00
C CYS A 126 -8.04 5.51 7.72
N GLY A 127 -8.98 4.86 7.02
CA GLY A 127 -9.57 5.37 5.77
C GLY A 127 -8.57 5.57 4.63
N SER A 128 -7.39 4.95 4.70
CA SER A 128 -6.34 5.04 3.68
C SER A 128 -6.21 3.72 2.95
N VAL A 129 -6.49 3.69 1.65
CA VAL A 129 -6.53 2.44 0.89
C VAL A 129 -5.13 1.99 0.52
N VAL A 130 -4.72 0.82 1.02
CA VAL A 130 -3.56 0.08 0.51
C VAL A 130 -4.10 -1.16 -0.18
N ARG A 131 -3.69 -1.32 -1.44
CA ARG A 131 -4.02 -2.50 -2.23
C ARG A 131 -3.21 -3.70 -1.76
N LEU A 132 -3.78 -4.90 -1.79
CA LEU A 132 -3.11 -6.11 -1.32
C LEU A 132 -1.81 -6.36 -2.09
N GLU A 133 -1.80 -5.97 -3.37
CA GLU A 133 -0.68 -5.98 -4.30
C GLU A 133 0.53 -5.21 -3.75
N ALA A 134 0.35 -4.20 -2.90
CA ALA A 134 1.47 -3.50 -2.26
C ALA A 134 2.26 -4.36 -1.26
N PHE A 135 1.66 -5.46 -0.79
CA PHE A 135 2.29 -6.39 0.15
C PHE A 135 2.83 -7.65 -0.53
N THR A 136 2.26 -8.04 -1.68
CA THR A 136 2.51 -9.34 -2.31
C THR A 136 3.17 -9.25 -3.68
N ASP A 137 2.95 -8.14 -4.40
CA ASP A 137 3.40 -7.99 -5.79
C ASP A 137 4.74 -7.26 -5.85
N CYS A 138 5.72 -7.78 -5.11
CA CYS A 138 6.99 -7.10 -4.91
C CYS A 138 7.94 -7.28 -6.08
N ASP A 139 8.10 -8.53 -6.54
CA ASP A 139 9.05 -8.87 -7.61
C ASP A 139 8.59 -8.37 -8.99
N SER A 140 7.28 -8.15 -9.20
CA SER A 140 6.76 -7.66 -10.48
C SER A 140 6.69 -6.13 -10.56
N LYS A 141 6.66 -5.44 -9.41
CA LYS A 141 6.56 -3.99 -9.31
C LYS A 141 7.87 -3.29 -8.98
N PHE A 142 8.78 -3.98 -8.30
CA PHE A 142 10.01 -3.40 -7.79
C PHE A 142 11.21 -4.30 -8.13
N ASP A 143 12.21 -3.71 -8.79
CA ASP A 143 13.47 -4.41 -9.08
C ASP A 143 14.31 -4.68 -7.82
N TYR A 144 14.06 -3.91 -6.75
CA TYR A 144 14.81 -3.96 -5.51
C TYR A 144 13.98 -3.43 -4.33
N VAL A 145 13.92 -4.19 -3.23
CA VAL A 145 13.33 -3.75 -1.96
C VAL A 145 14.45 -3.19 -1.06
N PRO A 146 14.40 -1.91 -0.67
CA PRO A 146 15.38 -1.32 0.24
C PRO A 146 15.49 -2.09 1.57
N PRO A 147 16.66 -2.12 2.22
CA PRO A 147 16.87 -2.97 3.37
C PRO A 147 16.13 -2.45 4.62
N MET A 148 15.84 -3.36 5.54
CA MET A 148 15.26 -3.03 6.86
C MET A 148 16.33 -2.74 7.94
N THR A 149 17.58 -2.48 7.55
CA THR A 149 18.63 -2.12 8.51
C THR A 149 18.41 -0.70 9.02
N PRO A 150 18.43 -0.47 10.35
CA PRO A 150 18.44 0.87 10.90
C PRO A 150 19.62 1.69 10.37
N PRO A 151 19.49 3.02 10.24
CA PRO A 151 20.63 3.87 9.90
C PRO A 151 21.73 3.71 10.95
N SER A 152 22.99 3.63 10.49
CA SER A 152 24.15 3.61 11.38
C SER A 152 24.15 4.82 12.31
N PRO A 153 24.47 4.67 13.60
CA PRO A 153 24.66 5.81 14.49
C PRO A 153 25.71 6.76 13.91
N PRO A 154 25.56 8.09 14.10
CA PRO A 154 26.62 9.02 13.72
C PRO A 154 27.93 8.66 14.46
N PRO A 155 29.10 8.88 13.85
CA PRO A 155 30.38 8.67 14.52
C PRO A 155 30.40 9.42 15.86
N SER A 156 30.77 8.73 16.94
CA SER A 156 30.95 9.38 18.23
C SER A 156 32.07 10.41 18.10
N LEU A 157 31.76 11.69 18.31
CA LEU A 157 32.79 12.72 18.44
C LEU A 157 33.63 12.38 19.69
N PRO A 158 34.97 12.39 19.61
CA PRO A 158 35.80 12.22 20.79
C PRO A 158 35.49 13.32 21.81
N PRO A 159 35.60 13.03 23.13
CA PRO A 159 35.43 14.05 24.15
C PRO A 159 36.43 15.18 23.91
N ALA A 160 35.97 16.43 23.99
CA ALA A 160 36.85 17.59 23.96
C ALA A 160 37.81 17.51 25.15
N ALA A 161 39.11 17.57 24.87
CA ALA A 161 40.18 17.63 25.86
C ALA A 161 40.33 19.05 26.43
#